data_AF-A0A1L9S544-F1
#
_entry.id   AF-A0A1L9S544-F1
#
_cell.length_a   1.000
_cell.length_b   1.000
_cell.length_c   1.000
_cell.angle_alpha   90.00
_cell.angle_beta   90.00
_cell.angle_gamma   90.00
#
_symmetry.space_group_name_H-M   'P 1'
#
loop_
_entity.id
_entity.type
_entity.pdbx_description
1 polymer ?
#
loop_
_entity_poly.entity_id
_entity_poly.type
_entity_poly.pdbx_seq_one_letter_code
_entity_poly.pdbx_strand_id
1 'polypeptide(L)'
;MSIWYDILSTAGIVLPATFADGRRSLQANTDFLNRVREMKREYRLKVYAMSNISQYDFQQLQTGREGVFSLFDRCFASGDIGLRKPDAAFYEYVIQQI
;
A
#
# COMPACT_ATOMS: atom_id res chain seq x y z
N MET A 1 -7.68 -34.52 -3.97
CA MET A 1 -6.42 -33.80 -4.26
C MET A 1 -6.66 -33.07 -5.57
N SER A 2 -6.80 -31.75 -5.51
CA SER A 2 -7.42 -30.98 -6.59
C SER A 2 -6.41 -30.65 -7.68
N ILE A 3 -6.70 -31.09 -8.90
CA ILE A 3 -6.05 -30.81 -10.19
C ILE A 3 -5.51 -29.38 -10.39
N TRP A 4 -6.03 -28.40 -9.65
CA TRP A 4 -5.51 -27.03 -9.62
C TRP A 4 -4.10 -26.89 -9.02
N TYR A 5 -3.68 -27.82 -8.14
CA TYR A 5 -2.34 -27.79 -7.53
C TYR A 5 -1.24 -28.21 -8.51
N ASP A 6 -1.55 -29.09 -9.47
CA ASP A 6 -0.58 -29.62 -10.44
C ASP A 6 -0.32 -28.67 -11.63
N ILE A 7 -1.30 -27.82 -11.98
CA ILE A 7 -1.12 -26.79 -13.01
C ILE A 7 -0.16 -25.69 -12.53
N LEU A 8 -0.15 -25.39 -11.23
CA LEU A 8 0.76 -24.40 -10.64
C LEU A 8 2.16 -24.97 -10.32
N SER A 9 2.34 -26.29 -10.30
CA SER A 9 3.62 -26.92 -9.95
C SER A 9 4.54 -27.16 -11.15
N THR A 10 4.00 -27.18 -12.38
CA THR A 10 4.76 -27.51 -13.61
C THR A 10 5.33 -26.27 -14.33
N ALA A 11 4.94 -25.06 -13.92
CA ALA A 11 5.62 -23.82 -14.27
C ALA A 11 6.34 -23.33 -13.00
N GLY A 12 7.66 -23.49 -12.94
CA GLY A 12 8.50 -23.25 -11.76
C GLY A 12 8.00 -22.10 -10.87
N ILE A 13 7.81 -22.41 -9.59
CA ILE A 13 7.32 -21.52 -8.53
C ILE A 13 8.25 -20.29 -8.44
N VAL A 14 7.89 -19.24 -9.17
CA VAL A 14 8.50 -17.91 -9.16
C VAL A 14 7.45 -16.91 -8.69
N LEU A 15 6.60 -17.28 -7.71
CA LEU A 15 5.56 -16.42 -7.16
C LEU A 15 5.97 -15.79 -5.81
N PRO A 16 6.36 -16.55 -4.76
CA PRO A 16 6.71 -15.92 -3.49
C PRO A 16 7.98 -15.05 -3.59
N ALA A 17 8.97 -15.53 -4.34
CA ALA A 17 10.23 -14.82 -4.57
C ALA A 17 10.00 -13.51 -5.36
N THR A 18 9.14 -13.51 -6.38
CA THR A 18 8.86 -12.29 -7.17
C THR A 18 8.12 -11.22 -6.38
N PHE A 19 7.17 -11.60 -5.52
CA PHE A 19 6.54 -10.62 -4.62
C PHE A 19 7.55 -10.08 -3.59
N ALA A 20 8.45 -10.92 -3.08
CA ALA A 20 9.49 -10.48 -2.15
C ALA A 20 10.49 -9.52 -2.82
N ASP A 21 10.93 -9.84 -4.03
CA ASP A 21 11.85 -9.01 -4.79
C ASP A 21 11.17 -7.71 -5.26
N GLY A 22 9.91 -7.77 -5.67
CA GLY A 22 9.10 -6.59 -5.96
C GLY A 22 8.96 -5.66 -4.76
N ARG A 23 8.77 -6.20 -3.55
CA ARG A 23 8.78 -5.39 -2.31
C ARG A 23 10.14 -4.74 -2.06
N ARG A 24 11.23 -5.48 -2.27
CA ARG A 24 12.60 -4.96 -2.11
C ARG A 24 12.94 -3.89 -3.13
N SER A 25 12.46 -4.01 -4.36
CA SER A 25 12.75 -3.07 -5.45
C SER A 25 11.93 -1.79 -5.39
N LEU A 26 10.85 -1.74 -4.60
CA LEU A 26 10.08 -0.51 -4.42
C LEU A 26 10.99 0.61 -3.94
N GLN A 27 10.93 1.79 -4.54
CA GLN A 27 11.62 2.97 -4.04
C GLN A 27 10.61 4.08 -3.75
N ALA A 28 10.89 4.86 -2.72
CA ALA A 28 10.10 6.06 -2.45
C ALA A 28 10.38 7.09 -3.54
N ASN A 29 9.33 7.68 -4.11
CA ASN A 29 9.49 8.84 -4.98
C ASN A 29 9.75 10.08 -4.10
N THR A 30 11.01 10.42 -3.88
CA THR A 30 11.44 11.49 -2.98
C THR A 30 10.93 12.85 -3.41
N ASP A 31 10.87 13.12 -4.72
CA ASP A 31 10.43 14.41 -5.25
C ASP A 31 8.95 14.63 -4.98
N PHE A 32 8.13 13.61 -5.21
CA PHE A 32 6.72 13.62 -4.85
C PHE A 32 6.52 13.83 -3.34
N LEU A 33 7.24 13.08 -2.51
CA LEU A 33 7.12 13.19 -1.06
C LEU A 33 7.54 14.57 -0.54
N ASN A 34 8.59 15.16 -1.11
CA ASN A 34 9.03 16.50 -0.77
C ASN A 34 7.99 17.55 -1.16
N ARG A 35 7.39 17.40 -2.35
CA ARG A 35 6.32 18.30 -2.78
C ARG A 35 5.10 18.24 -1.86
N VAL A 36 4.69 17.04 -1.46
CA VAL A 36 3.60 16.84 -0.49
C VAL A 36 3.97 17.45 0.88
N ARG A 37 5.22 17.29 1.35
CA ARG A 37 5.70 17.92 2.60
C ARG A 37 5.66 19.44 2.56
N GLU A 38 6.01 20.04 1.42
CA GLU A 38 5.92 21.50 1.22
C GLU A 38 4.47 21.95 1.29
N MET A 39 3.59 21.35 0.47
CA MET A 39 2.17 21.71 0.45
C MET A 39 1.50 21.53 1.82
N LYS A 40 1.82 20.44 2.53
CA LYS A 40 1.30 20.18 3.88
C LYS A 40 1.66 21.31 4.85
N ARG A 41 2.89 21.83 4.78
CA ARG A 41 3.37 22.93 5.64
C ARG A 41 2.81 24.28 5.22
N GLU A 42 2.83 24.58 3.93
CA GLU A 42 2.40 25.86 3.36
C GLU A 42 0.91 26.12 3.61
N TYR A 43 0.07 25.12 3.34
CA TYR A 43 -1.38 25.25 3.42
C TYR A 43 -1.98 24.61 4.68
N ARG A 44 -1.15 24.13 5.61
CA ARG A 44 -1.56 23.43 6.85
C ARG A 44 -2.55 22.29 6.59
N LEU A 45 -2.30 21.49 5.55
CA LEU A 45 -3.20 20.42 5.11
C LEU A 45 -3.13 19.19 6.01
N LYS A 46 -4.26 18.48 6.09
CA LYS A 46 -4.27 17.08 6.46
C LYS A 46 -4.06 16.24 5.20
N VAL A 47 -3.12 15.29 5.27
CA VAL A 47 -2.73 14.46 4.14
C VAL A 47 -2.96 13.01 4.49
N TYR A 48 -3.83 12.35 3.74
CA TYR A 48 -4.19 10.94 3.94
C TYR A 48 -3.76 10.11 2.74
N ALA A 49 -3.31 8.88 2.97
CA ALA A 49 -2.97 7.94 1.91
C ALA A 49 -3.99 6.79 1.84
N MET A 50 -4.35 6.38 0.62
CA MET A 50 -5.19 5.21 0.38
C MET A 50 -4.48 4.28 -0.60
N SER A 51 -4.22 3.03 -0.22
CA SER A 51 -3.54 2.04 -1.06
C SER A 51 -4.32 0.74 -1.19
N ASN A 52 -4.43 0.24 -2.42
CA ASN A 52 -4.86 -1.13 -2.66
C ASN A 52 -3.66 -2.05 -2.43
N ILE A 53 -3.50 -2.52 -1.20
CA ILE A 53 -2.36 -3.32 -0.77
C ILE A 53 -2.83 -4.36 0.24
N SER A 54 -2.21 -5.55 0.26
CA SER A 54 -2.50 -6.56 1.27
C SER A 54 -2.06 -6.07 2.65
N GLN A 55 -2.70 -6.59 3.71
CA GLN A 55 -2.30 -6.29 5.09
C GLN A 55 -0.83 -6.65 5.34
N TYR A 56 -0.41 -7.84 4.89
CA TYR A 56 0.97 -8.30 5.03
C TYR A 56 1.96 -7.36 4.36
N ASP A 57 1.74 -6.97 3.11
CA ASP A 57 2.66 -6.09 2.39
C ASP A 57 2.69 -4.68 3.00
N PHE A 58 1.56 -4.20 3.50
CA PHE A 58 1.49 -2.90 4.18
C PHE A 58 2.31 -2.89 5.47
N GLN A 59 2.18 -3.92 6.30
CA GLN A 59 2.99 -4.09 7.51
C GLN A 59 4.48 -4.16 7.19
N GLN A 60 4.87 -4.96 6.18
CA GLN A 60 6.26 -5.08 5.75
C GLN A 60 6.84 -3.74 5.25
N LEU A 61 6.05 -2.92 4.57
CA LEU A 61 6.49 -1.61 4.11
C LEU A 61 6.66 -0.62 5.27
N GLN A 62 5.78 -0.65 6.27
CA GLN A 62 5.87 0.26 7.42
C GLN A 62 7.16 0.05 8.22
N THR A 63 7.50 -1.20 8.53
CA THR A 63 8.70 -1.54 9.32
C THR A 63 10.02 -1.09 8.66
N GLY A 64 10.05 -0.94 7.33
CA GLY A 64 11.26 -0.53 6.60
C GLY A 64 11.26 0.92 6.09
N ARG A 65 10.16 1.68 6.25
CA ARG A 65 9.97 2.99 5.60
C ARG A 65 9.21 3.99 6.46
N GLU A 66 9.43 3.97 7.76
CA GLU A 66 8.74 4.82 8.74
C GLU A 66 8.70 6.30 8.34
N GLY A 67 9.81 6.84 7.81
CA GLY A 67 9.90 8.24 7.36
C GLY A 67 9.04 8.62 6.15
N VAL A 68 8.55 7.64 5.37
CA VAL A 68 7.57 7.86 4.30
C VAL A 68 6.17 7.90 4.87
N PHE A 69 5.82 6.96 5.75
CA PHE A 69 4.48 6.86 6.32
C PHE A 69 4.16 7.99 7.30
N SER A 70 5.15 8.53 8.00
CA SER A 70 4.99 9.69 8.90
C SER A 70 4.58 10.99 8.21
N LEU A 71 4.68 11.07 6.87
CA LEU A 71 4.17 12.20 6.10
C LEU A 71 2.65 12.32 6.19
N PHE A 72 1.96 11.17 6.23
CA PHE A 72 0.52 11.08 6.19
C PHE A 72 -0.05 11.11 7.61
N ASP A 73 -1.13 11.86 7.82
CA ASP A 73 -1.86 11.89 9.10
C ASP A 73 -2.51 10.53 9.38
N ARG A 74 -2.95 9.82 8.33
CA ARG A 74 -3.38 8.42 8.40
C ARG A 74 -3.23 7.75 7.04
N CYS A 75 -2.95 6.46 7.07
CA CYS A 75 -2.91 5.60 5.89
C CYS A 75 -4.05 4.57 5.98
N PHE A 76 -4.74 4.34 4.86
CA PHE A 76 -5.83 3.39 4.72
C PHE A 76 -5.42 2.32 3.70
N ALA A 77 -5.26 1.08 4.16
CA ALA A 77 -4.91 -0.06 3.32
C ALA A 77 -6.15 -0.92 3.05
N SER A 78 -6.38 -1.28 1.78
CA SER A 78 -7.54 -2.11 1.42
C SER A 78 -7.53 -3.47 2.11
N GLY A 79 -6.34 -4.06 2.31
CA GLY A 79 -6.18 -5.34 2.96
C GLY A 79 -6.60 -5.35 4.43
N ASP A 80 -6.54 -4.20 5.11
CA ASP A 80 -7.00 -4.06 6.49
C ASP A 80 -8.52 -3.79 6.57
N ILE A 81 -9.06 -3.06 5.59
CA ILE A 81 -10.43 -2.54 5.63
C ILE A 81 -11.43 -3.48 4.94
N GLY A 82 -10.96 -4.31 4.00
CA GLY A 82 -11.80 -5.15 3.17
C GLY A 82 -12.54 -4.40 2.04
N LEU A 83 -12.29 -3.09 1.90
CA LEU A 83 -12.78 -2.23 0.82
C LEU A 83 -11.61 -1.81 -0.07
N ARG A 84 -11.83 -1.60 -1.37
CA ARG A 84 -10.75 -1.27 -2.32
C ARG A 84 -11.19 -0.27 -3.37
N LYS A 85 -10.23 0.47 -3.94
CA LYS A 85 -10.47 1.31 -5.11
C LYS A 85 -10.67 0.40 -6.34
N PRO A 86 -11.51 0.79 -7.32
CA PRO A 86 -12.24 2.04 -7.42
C PRO A 86 -13.65 2.02 -6.77
N ASP A 87 -13.96 1.04 -5.90
CA ASP A 87 -15.30 0.95 -5.30
C ASP A 87 -15.60 2.17 -4.43
N ALA A 88 -16.73 2.84 -4.67
CA ALA A 88 -17.13 4.08 -4.00
C ALA A 88 -17.13 3.95 -2.47
N ALA A 89 -17.53 2.78 -1.97
CA ALA A 89 -17.58 2.45 -0.55
C ALA A 89 -16.24 2.69 0.17
N PHE A 90 -15.10 2.49 -0.49
CA PHE A 90 -13.81 2.75 0.15
C PHE A 90 -13.55 4.25 0.34
N TYR A 91 -13.93 5.07 -0.65
CA TYR A 91 -13.80 6.53 -0.54
C TYR A 91 -14.75 7.09 0.52
N GLU A 92 -16.00 6.63 0.54
CA GLU A 92 -17.00 6.99 1.54
C GLU A 92 -16.53 6.63 2.95
N TYR A 93 -16.02 5.40 3.12
CA TYR A 93 -15.43 4.97 4.39
C TYR A 93 -14.30 5.91 4.84
N VAL A 94 -13.37 6.27 3.95
CA VAL A 94 -12.26 7.16 4.33
C VAL A 94 -12.75 8.56 4.69
N ILE A 95 -13.70 9.13 3.93
CA ILE A 95 -14.26 10.46 4.21
C ILE A 95 -14.95 10.50 5.59
N GLN A 96 -15.59 9.41 6.03
CA GLN A 96 -16.19 9.31 7.36
C GLN A 96 -15.17 9.21 8.51
N GLN A 97 -13.89 9.02 8.19
CA GLN A 97 -12.81 8.77 9.16
C GLN A 97 -11.84 9.96 9.31
N ILE A 98 -12.09 11.07 8.59
CA ILE A 98 -11.23 12.27 8.56
C ILE A 98 -11.91 13.49 9.16
#